data_AF-A0A016UBW3-F1
#
_entry.id   AF-A0A016UBW3-F1
#
_cell.length_a   1.000
_cell.length_b   1.000
_cell.length_c   1.000
_cell.angle_alpha   90.00
_cell.angle_beta   90.00
_cell.angle_gamma   90.00
#
_symmetry.space_group_name_H-M   'P 1'
#
loop_
_entity.id
_entity.type
_entity.pdbx_description
1 polymer ?
#
loop_
_entity_poly.entity_id
_entity_poly.type
_entity_poly.pdbx_seq_one_letter_code
_entity_poly.pdbx_strand_id
1 'polypeptide(L)' 'MEWPACSPDCNPVENMWGIIVRQVYRNNKQYNTVDSLKAAIQEAWDQIDSATVQNLVRSMPQRIFEIIRNNGGPIDY' A
#
# COMPACT_ATOMS: atom_id res chain seq x y z
N MET A 1 -11.95 -0.62 -15.08
CA MET A 1 -11.70 -1.65 -14.06
C MET A 1 -12.81 -1.51 -13.05
N GLU A 2 -13.67 -2.52 -12.91
CA GLU A 2 -14.73 -2.46 -11.89
C GLU A 2 -14.13 -2.79 -10.53
N TRP A 3 -14.38 -1.92 -9.55
CA TRP A 3 -13.93 -2.10 -8.18
C TRP A 3 -15.07 -2.66 -7.34
N PRO A 4 -14.97 -3.89 -6.81
CA PRO A 4 -15.96 -4.38 -5.88
C PRO A 4 -15.95 -3.55 -4.59
N ALA A 5 -17.14 -3.21 -4.09
CA ALA A 5 -17.28 -2.50 -2.82
C ALA A 5 -16.59 -3.29 -1.69
N CYS A 6 -16.02 -2.58 -0.72
CA CYS A 6 -15.38 -3.17 0.47
C CYS A 6 -14.21 -4.13 0.18
N SER A 7 -13.52 -4.01 -0.95
CA SER A 7 -12.34 -4.83 -1.30
C SER A 7 -11.05 -3.99 -1.32
N PRO A 8 -10.50 -3.57 -0.16
CA PRO A 8 -9.19 -2.92 -0.09
C PRO A 8 -8.08 -3.86 -0.58
N ASP A 9 -8.32 -5.16 -0.51
CA ASP A 9 -7.47 -6.26 -0.98
C ASP A 9 -7.31 -6.26 -2.50
N CYS A 10 -8.20 -5.57 -3.21
CA CYS A 10 -8.05 -5.32 -4.64
C CYS A 10 -7.14 -4.12 -4.93
N ASN A 11 -6.73 -3.31 -3.92
CA ASN A 11 -6.08 -2.01 -4.13
C ASN A 11 -4.57 -2.06 -4.02
N PRO A 12 -3.82 -1.94 -5.12
CA PRO A 12 -2.38 -1.78 -5.02
C PRO A 12 -1.99 -0.46 -4.35
N VAL A 13 -2.87 0.56 -4.35
CA VAL A 13 -2.62 1.85 -3.67
C VAL A 13 -2.61 1.72 -2.15
N GLU A 14 -3.43 0.85 -1.56
CA GLU A 14 -3.44 0.62 -0.11
C GLU A 14 -2.09 0.03 0.35
N ASN A 15 -1.52 -0.89 -0.43
CA ASN A 15 -0.19 -1.42 -0.15
C ASN A 15 0.91 -0.35 -0.24
N MET A 16 0.79 0.54 -1.22
CA MET A 16 1.71 1.66 -1.38
C MET A 16 1.64 2.59 -0.17
N TRP A 17 0.45 2.91 0.33
CA TRP A 17 0.28 3.66 1.58
C TRP A 17 0.90 2.94 2.78
N GLY A 18 0.73 1.62 2.88
CA GLY A 18 1.37 0.81 3.92
C GLY A 18 2.90 0.91 3.91
N ILE A 19 3.52 0.94 2.72
CA ILE A 19 4.98 1.13 2.58
C ILE A 19 5.40 2.53 3.04
N ILE A 20 4.69 3.57 2.60
CA ILE A 20 4.97 4.97 2.96
C ILE A 20 4.87 5.15 4.47
N VAL A 21 3.79 4.68 5.10
CA VAL A 21 3.58 4.80 6.55
C VAL A 21 4.70 4.11 7.33
N ARG A 22 5.09 2.88 6.92
CA ARG A 22 6.20 2.16 7.56
C ARG A 22 7.52 2.91 7.45
N GLN A 23 7.79 3.57 6.33
CA GLN A 23 9.00 4.36 6.13
C GLN A 23 8.98 5.66 6.93
N VAL A 24 7.86 6.39 6.90
CA VAL A 24 7.68 7.68 7.60
C VAL A 24 7.85 7.52 9.11
N TYR A 25 7.30 6.46 9.70
CA TYR A 25 7.33 6.20 11.15
C TYR A 25 8.41 5.20 11.58
N ARG A 26 9.33 4.83 10.67
CA ARG A 26 10.43 3.92 10.96
C ARG A 26 11.21 4.38 12.20
N ASN A 27 11.64 3.43 13.03
CA ASN A 27 12.38 3.70 14.27
C ASN A 27 11.62 4.60 15.26
N ASN A 28 10.28 4.52 15.28
CA ASN A 28 9.41 5.33 16.13
C ASN A 28 9.53 6.84 15.91
N LYS A 29 9.95 7.29 14.73
CA LYS A 29 10.07 8.71 14.39
C LYS A 29 8.71 9.41 14.55
N GLN A 30 8.70 10.57 15.21
CA GLN A 30 7.49 11.38 15.44
C GLN A 30 7.63 12.74 14.75
N TYR A 31 6.50 13.36 14.44
CA TYR A 31 6.43 14.65 13.77
C TYR A 31 5.56 15.61 14.58
N ASN A 32 6.12 16.75 14.95
CA ASN A 32 5.43 17.75 15.80
C ASN A 32 4.69 18.82 14.98
N THR A 33 4.81 18.78 13.65
CA THR A 33 4.17 19.75 12.75
C THR A 33 3.63 19.05 11.51
N VAL A 34 2.57 19.60 10.93
CA VAL A 34 2.02 19.12 9.66
C VAL A 34 3.05 19.22 8.53
N ASP A 35 3.85 20.29 8.51
CA ASP A 35 4.83 20.51 7.45
C ASP A 35 5.99 19.50 7.50
N SER A 36 6.48 19.17 8.70
CA SER A 36 7.50 18.13 8.84
C SER A 36 6.98 16.74 8.48
N LEU A 37 5.71 16.44 8.77
CA LEU A 37 5.07 15.20 8.32
C LEU A 37 4.91 15.16 6.80
N LYS A 38 4.45 16.25 6.18
CA LYS A 38 4.32 16.35 4.71
C LYS A 38 5.66 16.14 4.02
N ALA A 39 6.71 16.78 4.51
CA ALA A 39 8.06 16.61 3.96
C ALA A 39 8.54 15.16 4.03
N ALA A 40 8.30 14.48 5.16
CA ALA A 40 8.67 13.07 5.32
C ALA A 40 7.85 12.13 4.44
N ILE A 41 6.57 12.42 4.22
CA ILE A 41 5.74 11.65 3.27
C ILE A 41 6.29 11.80 1.85
N GLN A 42 6.65 13.00 1.43
CA GLN A 42 7.25 13.25 0.12
C GLN A 42 8.60 12.54 -0.02
N GLU A 43 9.46 12.61 0.99
CA GLU A 43 10.75 11.91 1.01
C GLU A 43 10.55 10.38 0.91
N ALA A 44 9.60 9.82 1.68
CA ALA A 44 9.29 8.40 1.63
C ALA A 44 8.74 7.97 0.27
N TRP A 45 7.92 8.81 -0.36
CA TRP A 45 7.41 8.60 -1.71
C TRP A 45 8.54 8.54 -2.75
N ASP A 46 9.46 9.52 -2.71
CA ASP A 46 10.55 9.64 -3.66
C ASP A 46 11.58 8.49 -3.52
N GLN A 47 11.61 7.82 -2.37
CA GLN A 47 12.45 6.64 -2.12
C GLN A 47 11.85 5.32 -2.62
N ILE A 48 10.59 5.30 -3.06
CA ILE A 48 9.96 4.08 -3.59
C ILE A 48 10.56 3.79 -4.96
N ASP A 49 11.22 2.64 -5.08
CA ASP A 49 11.78 2.21 -6.34
C ASP A 49 10.70 1.65 -7.30
N SER A 50 10.97 1.73 -8.59
CA SER A 50 10.04 1.22 -9.61
C SER A 50 9.84 -0.29 -9.49
N ALA A 51 10.81 -1.03 -8.93
CA ALA A 51 10.68 -2.46 -8.71
C ALA A 51 9.60 -2.78 -7.67
N THR A 52 9.52 -2.03 -6.57
CA THR A 52 8.44 -2.15 -5.58
C THR A 52 7.08 -1.94 -6.22
N VAL A 53 6.92 -0.87 -7.01
CA VAL A 53 5.65 -0.59 -7.71
C VAL A 53 5.29 -1.71 -8.68
N GLN A 54 6.25 -2.20 -9.47
CA GLN A 54 6.02 -3.32 -10.39
C GLN A 54 5.63 -4.60 -9.66
N ASN A 55 6.24 -4.89 -8.51
CA ASN A 55 5.90 -6.07 -7.71
C ASN A 55 4.47 -5.99 -7.15
N LEU A 56 4.03 -4.81 -6.70
CA LEU A 56 2.65 -4.58 -6.26
C LEU A 56 1.64 -4.82 -7.38
N VAL A 57 1.93 -4.37 -8.60
CA VAL A 57 1.06 -4.61 -9.76
C VAL A 57 1.07 -6.09 -10.14
N ARG A 58 2.23 -6.75 -10.11
CA ARG A 58 2.38 -8.17 -10.45
C ARG A 58 1.70 -9.11 -9.46
N SER A 59 1.52 -8.72 -8.19
CA SER A 59 0.81 -9.55 -7.20
C SER A 59 -0.71 -9.50 -7.35
N MET A 60 -1.26 -8.50 -8.06
CA MET A 60 -2.70 -8.31 -8.19
C MET A 60 -3.46 -9.52 -8.77
N PRO A 61 -3.01 -10.18 -9.85
CA PRO A 61 -3.70 -11.36 -10.36
C PRO A 61 -3.82 -12.48 -9.32
N GLN A 62 -2.78 -12.71 -8.52
CA GLN A 62 -2.81 -13.72 -7.46
C GLN A 62 -3.78 -13.34 -6.35
N ARG A 63 -3.77 -12.08 -5.90
CA ARG A 63 -4.70 -11.58 -4.87
C ARG A 63 -6.14 -11.69 -5.32
N ILE A 64 -6.45 -11.30 -6.56
CA ILE A 64 -7.78 -11.47 -7.15
C ILE A 64 -8.19 -12.95 -7.16
N PHE A 65 -7.29 -13.85 -7.53
CA PHE A 65 -7.55 -15.29 -7.50
C PHE A 65 -7.86 -15.80 -6.09
N GLU A 66 -7.12 -15.34 -5.08
CA GLU A 66 -7.36 -15.70 -3.67
C GLU A 66 -8.69 -15.16 -3.14
N ILE A 67 -9.07 -13.93 -3.49
CA ILE A 67 -10.38 -13.35 -3.16
C ILE A 67 -11.52 -14.17 -3.78
N ILE A 68 -11.39 -14.57 -5.06
CA ILE A 68 -12.35 -15.44 -5.73
C ILE A 68 -12.45 -16.78 -5.00
N ARG A 69 -11.31 -17.38 -4.65
CA ARG A 69 -11.26 -18.64 -3.90
C ARG A 69 -11.92 -18.53 -2.52
N ASN A 70 -11.80 -17.37 -1.88
CA ASN A 70 -12.45 -17.07 -0.60
C ASN A 70 -13.90 -16.57 -0.74
N ASN A 71 -14.53 -16.71 -1.92
CA ASN A 71 -15.89 -16.25 -2.20
C ASN A 71 -16.12 -14.76 -1.87
N GLY A 72 -15.13 -13.92 -2.16
CA GLY A 72 -15.16 -12.49 -1.84
C GLY A 72 -14.83 -12.15 -0.39
N GLY A 73 -14.46 -13.15 0.43
CA GLY A 73 -13.93 -12.95 1.78
C GLY A 73 -12.52 -12.37 1.80
N PRO A 74 -12.07 -11.86 2.97
CA PRO A 74 -10.76 -11.24 3.12
C PRO A 74 -9.62 -12.24 2.85
N ILE A 75 -8.50 -11.71 2.36
CA ILE A 75 -7.25 -12.43 2.17
C ILE A 75 -6.15 -11.82 3.03
N ASP A 76 -5.14 -12.62 3.39
CA ASP A 76 -3.97 -12.15 4.14
C ASP A 76 -2.88 -11.73 3.14
N TYR A 77 -2.43 -10.46 3.17
CA TYR A 77 -1.45 -9.89 2.24
C TYR A 77 -0.56 -8.80 2.85
#